data_AF-A0A954IQP3-F1
#
_entry.id   AF-A0A954IQP3-F1
#
_cell.length_a   1.000
_cell.length_b   1.000
_cell.length_c   1.000
_cell.angle_alpha   90.00
_cell.angle_beta   90.00
_cell.angle_gamma   90.00
#
_symmetry.space_group_name_H-M   'P 1'
#
loop_
_entity.id
_entity.type
_entity.pdbx_description
1 polymer ?
#
loop_
_entity_poly.entity_id
_entity_poly.type
_entity_poly.pdbx_seq_one_letter_code
_entity_poly.pdbx_strand_id
1 'polypeptide(L)'
;MKRSPSFPTESNHSLETRVRHDLMAHPEMEFSSLVVHRIPDGVCLEGVVSTSADRVDVCQLVKEVAGVNSVLNHLVIQEAQPKKG
;
A
#
# COMPACT_ATOMS: atom_id res chain seq x y z
N MET A 1 12.08 26.48 -29.18
CA MET A 1 11.79 25.61 -28.01
C MET A 1 10.73 24.60 -28.38
N LYS A 2 10.99 23.29 -28.27
CA LYS A 2 9.93 22.26 -28.30
C LYS A 2 10.18 21.33 -27.11
N ARG A 3 9.24 21.33 -26.17
CA ARG A 3 9.31 20.66 -24.87
C ARG A 3 9.49 19.16 -25.12
N SER A 4 10.57 18.61 -24.61
CA SER A 4 10.75 17.16 -24.47
C SER A 4 9.63 16.61 -23.58
N PRO A 5 8.90 15.57 -24.00
CA PRO A 5 8.14 14.79 -23.04
C PRO A 5 9.16 13.99 -22.23
N SER A 6 9.54 14.52 -21.06
CA SER A 6 10.17 13.72 -20.03
C SER A 6 9.10 12.77 -19.50
N PHE A 7 8.92 11.63 -20.16
CA PHE A 7 8.27 10.49 -19.51
C PHE A 7 9.06 10.26 -18.23
N PRO A 8 8.41 10.22 -17.05
CA PRO A 8 9.12 9.94 -15.81
C PRO A 8 9.85 8.63 -16.05
N THR A 9 11.17 8.73 -16.00
CA THR A 9 12.12 7.63 -16.02
C THR A 9 11.53 6.54 -15.13
N GLU A 10 11.50 5.29 -15.60
CA GLU A 10 11.31 4.09 -14.77
C GLU A 10 12.21 4.21 -13.55
N SER A 11 11.70 4.93 -12.57
CA SER A 11 12.42 5.24 -11.37
C SER A 11 12.38 3.91 -10.68
N ASN A 12 13.56 3.36 -10.46
CA ASN A 12 13.79 2.10 -9.78
C ASN A 12 13.30 2.26 -8.32
N HIS A 13 11.99 2.40 -8.15
CA HIS A 13 11.33 2.56 -6.89
C HIS A 13 11.46 1.20 -6.23
N SER A 14 12.17 1.17 -5.11
CA SER A 14 12.25 0.01 -4.25
C SER A 14 10.86 -0.61 -4.10
N LEU A 15 10.81 -1.94 -4.04
CA LEU A 15 9.56 -2.71 -3.88
C LEU A 15 8.64 -2.09 -2.82
N GLU A 16 9.22 -1.66 -1.70
CA GLU A 16 8.56 -0.98 -0.60
C GLU A 16 7.80 0.28 -1.03
N THR A 17 8.42 1.11 -1.87
CA THR A 17 7.80 2.35 -2.37
C THR A 17 6.64 2.05 -3.31
N ARG A 18 6.76 1.03 -4.16
CA ARG A 18 5.68 0.62 -5.06
C ARG A 18 4.48 0.09 -4.26
N VAL A 19 4.73 -0.81 -3.31
CA VAL A 19 3.71 -1.34 -2.41
C VAL A 19 3.06 -0.22 -1.60
N ARG A 20 3.86 0.66 -1.01
CA ARG A 20 3.34 1.80 -0.25
C ARG A 20 2.45 2.69 -1.11
N HIS A 21 2.89 2.99 -2.33
CA HIS A 21 2.15 3.82 -3.26
C HIS A 21 0.80 3.18 -3.64
N ASP A 22 0.79 1.89 -3.99
CA ASP A 22 -0.43 1.15 -4.34
C ASP A 22 -1.45 1.13 -3.19
N LEU A 23 -0.97 0.83 -1.99
CA LEU A 23 -1.81 0.85 -0.78
C LEU A 23 -2.40 2.24 -0.51
N MET A 24 -1.57 3.28 -0.55
CA MET A 24 -2.02 4.65 -0.29
C MET A 24 -2.92 5.22 -1.40
N ALA A 25 -2.83 4.69 -2.63
CA ALA A 25 -3.69 5.07 -3.74
C ALA A 25 -5.07 4.38 -3.71
N HIS A 26 -5.25 3.38 -2.84
CA HIS A 26 -6.48 2.60 -2.80
C HIS A 26 -7.63 3.40 -2.16
N PRO A 27 -8.75 3.65 -2.87
CA PRO A 27 -9.77 4.60 -2.42
C PRO A 27 -10.56 4.15 -1.17
N GLU A 28 -10.56 2.85 -0.89
CA GLU A 28 -11.28 2.24 0.24
C GLU A 28 -10.42 2.05 1.50
N MET A 29 -9.16 2.49 1.46
CA MET A 29 -8.21 2.36 2.56
C MET A 29 -7.58 3.71 2.90
N GLU A 30 -7.70 4.11 4.15
CA GLU A 30 -7.06 5.30 4.68
C GLU A 30 -6.03 4.88 5.74
N PHE A 31 -4.76 5.12 5.47
CA PHE A 31 -3.68 4.75 6.38
C PHE A 31 -3.31 5.93 7.28
N SER A 32 -3.55 5.79 8.58
CA SER A 32 -3.04 6.75 9.59
C SER A 32 -1.53 6.59 9.81
N SER A 33 -1.06 5.35 9.68
CA SER A 33 0.36 5.03 9.63
C SER A 33 0.55 3.81 8.73
N LEU A 34 1.56 3.86 7.87
CA LEU A 34 1.96 2.73 7.03
C LEU A 34 3.47 2.69 6.97
N VAL A 35 4.02 1.57 7.39
CA VAL A 35 5.43 1.21 7.28
C VAL A 35 5.48 -0.05 6.44
N VAL A 36 6.34 -0.03 5.41
CA VAL A 36 6.56 -1.16 4.53
C VAL A 36 8.03 -1.53 4.64
N HIS A 37 8.30 -2.77 5.01
CA HIS A 37 9.65 -3.30 5.14
C HIS A 37 9.85 -4.48 4.20
N ARG A 38 10.98 -4.51 3.51
CA ARG A 38 11.34 -5.66 2.68
C ARG A 38 11.79 -6.84 3.55
N ILE A 39 11.28 -8.02 3.24
CA ILE A 39 11.70 -9.31 3.82
C ILE A 39 12.27 -10.22 2.70
N PRO A 40 12.97 -11.32 3.01
CA PRO A 40 13.69 -12.15 2.04
C PRO A 40 12.85 -12.71 0.87
N ASP A 41 11.52 -12.69 0.96
CA ASP A 41 10.60 -13.18 -0.07
C ASP A 41 9.37 -12.25 -0.30
N GLY A 42 9.44 -11.00 0.15
CA GLY A 42 8.35 -10.05 -0.09
C GLY A 42 8.37 -8.88 0.87
N VAL A 43 7.24 -8.59 1.52
CA VAL A 43 7.10 -7.39 2.37
C VAL A 43 6.37 -7.65 3.69
N CYS A 44 6.73 -6.86 4.70
CA CYS A 44 6.03 -6.72 5.96
C CYS A 44 5.33 -5.36 5.99
N LEU A 45 4.04 -5.37 6.33
CA LEU A 45 3.18 -4.19 6.41
C LEU A 45 2.84 -3.95 7.87
N GLU A 46 3.16 -2.76 8.38
CA GLU A 46 2.92 -2.38 9.76
C GLU A 46 2.24 -1.01 9.81
N GLY A 47 1.33 -0.82 10.76
CA GLY A 47 0.65 0.45 10.94
C GLY A 47 -0.84 0.32 11.21
N VAL A 48 -1.57 1.39 10.89
CA VAL A 48 -2.99 1.52 11.20
C VAL A 48 -3.73 1.93 9.93
N VAL A 49 -4.73 1.15 9.57
CA VAL A 49 -5.58 1.37 8.40
C VAL A 49 -7.03 1.49 8.84
N SER A 50 -7.71 2.51 8.35
CA SER A 50 -9.17 2.61 8.40
C SER A 50 -9.71 2.17 7.05
N THR A 51 -10.58 1.17 7.03
CA THR A 51 -11.26 0.74 5.81
C THR A 51 -12.76 0.70 6.05
N SER A 52 -13.52 1.23 5.11
CA SER A 52 -14.99 1.11 5.10
C SER A 52 -15.45 -0.20 4.45
N ALA A 53 -14.51 -0.97 3.89
CA ALA A 53 -14.80 -2.20 3.18
C ALA A 53 -14.39 -3.40 4.03
N ASP A 54 -15.40 -4.13 4.50
CA ASP A 54 -15.25 -5.41 5.22
C ASP A 54 -14.46 -6.48 4.44
N ARG A 55 -14.27 -6.27 3.13
CA ARG A 55 -13.75 -7.28 2.18
C ARG A 55 -12.44 -6.93 1.50
N VAL A 56 -11.79 -5.82 1.85
CA VAL A 56 -10.52 -5.48 1.20
C VAL A 56 -9.40 -6.37 1.75
N ASP A 57 -8.96 -7.30 0.92
CA ASP A 57 -7.83 -8.18 1.23
C ASP A 57 -6.52 -7.48 0.86
N VAL A 58 -5.95 -6.79 1.83
CA VAL A 58 -4.68 -6.06 1.68
C VAL A 58 -3.54 -6.98 1.22
N CYS A 59 -3.53 -8.23 1.72
CA CYS A 59 -2.52 -9.20 1.34
C CYS A 59 -2.61 -9.55 -0.15
N GLN A 60 -3.82 -9.72 -0.69
CA GLN A 60 -4.02 -10.00 -2.10
C GLN A 60 -3.54 -8.82 -2.95
N LEU A 61 -3.96 -7.60 -2.61
CA LEU A 61 -3.56 -6.39 -3.35
C LEU A 61 -2.03 -6.24 -3.40
N VAL A 62 -1.36 -6.46 -2.28
CA VAL A 62 0.11 -6.33 -2.20
C VAL A 62 0.83 -7.44 -2.98
N LYS A 63 0.24 -8.63 -3.09
CA LYS A 63 0.77 -9.73 -3.91
C LYS A 63 0.68 -9.47 -5.42
N GLU A 64 -0.17 -8.54 -5.86
CA GLU A 64 -0.21 -8.14 -7.28
C GLU A 64 1.00 -7.29 -7.67
N VAL A 65 1.74 -6.75 -6.69
CA VAL A 65 2.98 -6.02 -6.94
C VAL A 65 4.09 -6.99 -7.34
N ALA A 66 4.62 -6.82 -8.55
CA ALA A 66 5.71 -7.63 -9.07
C ALA A 66 6.92 -7.67 -8.11
N GLY A 67 7.31 -8.87 -7.69
CA GLY A 67 8.41 -9.11 -6.75
C GLY A 67 7.99 -9.36 -5.31
N VAL A 68 6.68 -9.39 -5.02
CA VAL A 68 6.12 -9.84 -3.73
C VAL A 68 5.62 -11.28 -3.87
N ASN A 69 6.25 -12.23 -3.17
CA ASN A 69 5.72 -13.60 -3.05
C ASN A 69 5.04 -13.81 -1.69
N SER A 70 5.59 -13.19 -0.64
CA SER A 70 5.14 -13.29 0.74
C SER A 70 4.74 -11.93 1.31
N VAL A 71 3.61 -11.87 2.01
CA VAL A 71 3.12 -10.66 2.69
C VAL A 71 2.91 -10.99 4.16
N LEU A 72 3.64 -10.31 5.04
CA LEU A 72 3.39 -10.30 6.48
C LEU A 72 2.53 -9.07 6.79
N ASN A 73 1.29 -9.29 7.22
CA ASN A 73 0.36 -8.22 7.53
C ASN A 73 0.23 -8.04 9.04
N HIS A 74 0.79 -6.96 9.56
CA HIS A 74 0.66 -6.48 10.94
C HIS A 74 -0.11 -5.15 10.99
N LEU A 75 -0.93 -4.86 9.98
CA LEU A 75 -1.80 -3.70 9.99
C LEU A 75 -2.93 -3.90 11.00
N VAL A 76 -3.15 -2.89 11.83
CA VAL A 76 -4.28 -2.83 12.74
C VAL A 76 -5.41 -2.10 12.05
N ILE A 77 -6.57 -2.72 11.96
CA ILE A 77 -7.78 -2.06 11.43
C ILE A 77 -8.33 -1.15 12.52
N GLN A 78 -8.35 0.14 12.25
CA GLN A 78 -9.09 1.11 13.05
C GLN A 78 -10.49 1.20 12.46
N GLU A 79 -11.48 0.71 13.21
CA GLU A 79 -12.87 0.90 12.83
C GLU A 79 -13.14 2.41 12.75
N ALA A 80 -13.57 2.87 11.57
CA ALA A 80 -14.09 4.22 11.43
C ALA A 80 -15.29 4.32 12.35
N GLN A 81 -15.10 4.91 13.54
CA GLN A 81 -16.14 5.05 14.55
C GLN A 81 -17.39 5.60 13.83
N PRO A 82 -18.56 4.93 13.93
CA PRO A 82 -19.77 5.51 13.38
C PRO A 82 -19.96 6.85 14.10
N LYS A 83 -19.81 7.95 13.36
CA LYS A 83 -20.20 9.27 13.87
C LYS A 83 -21.69 9.15 14.18
N LYS A 84 -22.01 8.93 15.46
CA LYS A 84 -23.38 9.01 15.98
C LYS A 84 -23.89 10.41 15.65
N GLY A 85 -24.71 10.49 14.61
CA GLY A 85 -25.53 11.66 14.27
C GLY A 85 -26.98 11.35 14.62
#